data_AF-A0A7W0FH42-F1
#
_entry.id   AF-A0A7W0FH42-F1
#
_cell.length_a   1.000
_cell.length_b   1.000
_cell.length_c   1.000
_cell.angle_alpha   90.00
_cell.angle_beta   90.00
_cell.angle_gamma   90.00
#
_symmetry.space_group_name_H-M   'P 1'
#
loop_
_entity.id
_entity.type
_entity.pdbx_description
1 polymer ?
#
loop_
_entity_poly.entity_id
_entity_poly.type
_entity_poly.pdbx_seq_one_letter_code
_entity_poly.pdbx_strand_id
1 'polypeptide(L)'
;MMMGYWYGGLGWIGMLINLVISVVLIIGVIFLVIWIVKRLSNNNSEREFNNTTLSAVDIAKERYAKGEITREEFQKLLVDLGTR
;
A
#
# COMPACT_ATOMS: atom_id res chain seq x y z
N MET A 1 -45.09 -6.48 35.24
CA MET A 1 -44.39 -5.36 34.59
C MET A 1 -43.51 -4.68 35.62
N MET A 2 -42.21 -5.00 35.66
CA MET A 2 -41.26 -4.40 36.60
C MET A 2 -39.81 -4.70 36.15
N MET A 3 -39.44 -4.33 34.92
CA MET A 3 -38.07 -4.51 34.39
C MET A 3 -37.47 -3.22 33.81
N GLY A 4 -38.03 -2.06 34.15
CA GLY A 4 -37.68 -0.77 33.52
C GLY A 4 -36.72 0.13 34.30
N TYR A 5 -36.26 -0.24 35.49
CA TYR A 5 -35.53 0.68 36.38
C TYR A 5 -34.01 0.43 36.49
N TRP A 6 -33.47 -0.58 35.80
CA TRP A 6 -32.02 -0.84 35.75
C TRP A 6 -31.32 -0.16 34.56
N TYR A 7 -32.08 0.30 33.56
CA TYR A 7 -31.56 0.90 32.32
C TYR A 7 -31.23 2.40 32.41
N GLY A 8 -31.54 3.07 33.52
CA GLY A 8 -31.32 4.52 33.66
C GLY A 8 -29.87 4.93 33.97
N GLY A 9 -29.13 4.10 34.72
CA GLY A 9 -27.74 4.37 35.11
C GLY A 9 -26.68 3.66 34.27
N LEU A 10 -27.06 2.60 33.54
CA LEU A 10 -26.15 1.82 32.68
C LEU A 10 -26.29 2.16 31.20
N GLY A 11 -27.27 2.98 30.81
CA GLY A 11 -27.49 3.37 29.42
C GLY A 11 -26.33 4.19 28.84
N TRP A 12 -25.71 5.07 29.63
CA TRP A 12 -24.56 5.87 29.20
C TRP A 12 -23.27 5.04 29.12
N ILE A 13 -23.06 4.11 30.06
CA ILE A 13 -21.99 3.08 29.97
C ILE A 13 -22.19 2.23 28.71
N GLY A 14 -23.42 1.77 28.45
CA GLY A 14 -23.74 0.92 27.30
C GLY A 14 -23.50 1.65 25.98
N MET A 15 -23.85 2.94 25.90
CA MET A 15 -23.58 3.78 24.74
C MET A 15 -22.08 3.95 24.51
N LEU A 16 -21.30 4.20 25.57
CA LEU A 16 -19.85 4.36 25.47
C LEU A 16 -19.17 3.05 25.02
N ILE A 17 -19.57 1.91 25.60
CA ILE A 17 -19.06 0.59 25.21
C ILE A 17 -19.38 0.30 23.74
N ASN A 18 -20.60 0.59 23.29
CA ASN A 18 -20.99 0.37 21.90
C ASN A 18 -20.15 1.23 20.93
N LEU A 19 -19.89 2.48 21.29
CA LEU A 19 -19.04 3.38 20.51
C LEU A 19 -17.60 2.84 20.43
N VAL A 20 -17.02 2.42 21.56
CA VAL A 20 -15.67 1.85 21.61
C VAL A 20 -15.58 0.58 20.75
N ILE A 21 -16.56 -0.31 20.84
CA ILE A 21 -16.61 -1.53 20.02
C ILE A 21 -16.65 -1.19 18.52
N SER A 22 -17.45 -0.20 18.12
CA SER A 22 -17.52 0.26 16.73
C SER A 22 -16.18 0.81 16.24
N VAL A 23 -15.52 1.64 17.06
CA VAL A 23 -14.19 2.19 16.73
C VAL A 23 -13.14 1.09 16.63
N VAL A 24 -13.13 0.13 17.56
CA VAL A 24 -12.21 -1.02 17.54
C VAL A 24 -12.46 -1.89 16.31
N LEU A 25 -13.71 -2.11 15.92
CA LEU A 25 -14.05 -2.85 14.70
C LEU A 25 -13.45 -2.17 13.46
N ILE A 26 -13.60 -0.85 13.34
CA ILE A 26 -13.07 -0.06 12.23
C ILE A 26 -11.54 -0.12 12.21
N ILE A 27 -10.89 0.09 13.37
CA ILE A 27 -9.42 0.00 13.48
C ILE A 27 -8.94 -1.40 13.12
N GLY A 28 -9.64 -2.46 13.56
CA GLY A 28 -9.32 -3.84 13.22
C GLY A 28 -9.39 -4.10 11.71
N VAL A 29 -10.40 -3.59 11.02
CA VAL A 29 -10.52 -3.69 9.56
C VAL A 29 -9.39 -2.94 8.86
N ILE A 30 -9.10 -1.70 9.27
CA ILE A 30 -8.01 -0.90 8.68
C ILE A 30 -6.67 -1.61 8.90
N PHE A 31 -6.42 -2.11 10.10
CA PHE A 31 -5.21 -2.86 10.42
C PHE A 31 -5.09 -4.13 9.57
N LEU A 32 -6.19 -4.87 9.37
CA LEU A 32 -6.22 -6.06 8.53
C LEU A 32 -5.89 -5.73 7.07
N VAL A 33 -6.48 -4.66 6.52
CA VAL A 33 -6.19 -4.19 5.16
C VAL A 33 -4.73 -3.79 5.03
N ILE A 34 -4.19 -2.98 5.96
CA ILE A 34 -2.78 -2.59 5.96
C ILE A 34 -1.87 -3.81 6.06
N TRP A 35 -2.21 -4.79 6.89
CA TRP A 35 -1.43 -6.01 7.05
C TRP A 35 -1.42 -6.86 5.78
N ILE A 36 -2.57 -7.01 5.11
CA ILE A 36 -2.68 -7.72 3.83
C ILE A 36 -1.88 -7.00 2.74
N VAL A 37 -2.04 -5.68 2.62
CA VAL A 37 -1.31 -4.87 1.63
C VAL A 37 0.19 -4.92 1.90
N LYS A 38 0.64 -4.79 3.15
CA LYS A 38 2.06 -4.93 3.51
C LYS A 38 2.57 -6.34 3.23
N ARG A 39 1.79 -7.39 3.48
CA ARG A 39 2.20 -8.78 3.21
C ARG A 39 2.33 -9.05 1.71
N LEU A 40 1.37 -8.57 0.92
CA LEU A 40 1.43 -8.62 -0.54
C LEU A 40 2.58 -7.74 -1.08
N SER A 41 2.81 -6.58 -0.49
CA SER A 41 3.93 -5.69 -0.84
C SER A 41 5.29 -6.27 -0.44
N ASN A 42 5.38 -7.03 0.65
CA ASN A 42 6.61 -7.68 1.09
C ASN A 42 6.95 -8.91 0.22
N ASN A 43 5.95 -9.52 -0.43
CA ASN A 43 6.18 -10.45 -1.55
C ASN A 43 6.58 -9.71 -2.86
N ASN A 44 6.49 -8.38 -2.89
CA ASN A 44 6.99 -7.53 -3.96
C ASN A 44 8.33 -6.87 -3.60
N SER A 45 9.04 -7.34 -2.58
CA SER A 45 10.45 -6.95 -2.38
C SER A 45 11.37 -7.49 -3.50
N GLU A 46 10.88 -8.36 -4.40
CA GLU A 46 11.51 -8.63 -5.71
C GLU A 46 11.14 -7.60 -6.80
N ARG A 47 10.20 -6.68 -6.54
CA ARG A 47 9.82 -5.57 -7.45
C ARG A 47 10.43 -4.22 -7.10
N GLU A 48 11.26 -4.10 -6.08
CA GLU A 48 12.13 -2.92 -5.95
C GLU A 48 13.21 -2.89 -7.02
N PHE A 49 13.72 -4.06 -7.43
CA PHE A 49 14.61 -4.19 -8.59
C PHE A 49 13.89 -3.84 -9.90
N ASN A 50 12.64 -4.30 -10.07
CA ASN A 50 11.88 -4.00 -11.28
C ASN A 50 11.49 -2.51 -11.40
N ASN A 51 11.18 -1.82 -10.29
CA ASN A 51 10.91 -0.38 -10.34
C ASN A 51 12.15 0.44 -10.67
N THR A 52 13.33 0.03 -10.20
CA THR A 52 14.60 0.68 -10.59
C THR A 52 14.96 0.40 -12.04
N THR A 53 14.74 -0.82 -12.54
CA THR A 53 14.94 -1.16 -13.96
C THR A 53 13.95 -0.42 -14.87
N LEU A 54 12.66 -0.36 -14.50
CA LEU A 54 11.64 0.41 -15.23
C LEU A 54 12.03 1.90 -15.29
N SER A 55 12.46 2.46 -14.15
CA SER A 55 12.95 3.84 -14.08
C SER A 55 14.20 4.06 -14.97
N ALA A 56 15.16 3.12 -14.98
CA ALA A 56 16.36 3.23 -15.79
C ALA A 56 16.07 3.16 -17.31
N VAL A 57 15.14 2.29 -17.73
CA VAL A 57 14.70 2.19 -19.13
C VAL A 57 13.94 3.45 -19.55
N ASP A 58 13.08 3.99 -18.69
CA ASP A 58 12.34 5.22 -18.96
C ASP A 58 13.28 6.44 -19.09
N ILE A 59 14.30 6.54 -18.24
CA ILE A 59 15.34 7.58 -18.35
C ILE A 59 16.12 7.46 -19.65
N ALA A 60 16.51 6.24 -20.05
CA ALA A 60 17.22 6.02 -21.31
C ALA A 60 16.36 6.41 -22.53
N LYS A 61 15.05 6.11 -22.49
CA LYS A 61 14.10 6.46 -23.55
C LYS A 61 13.90 7.97 -23.68
N GLU A 62 13.81 8.69 -22.55
CA GLU A 62 13.68 10.15 -22.55
C GLU A 62 14.90 10.82 -23.19
N ARG A 63 16.11 10.37 -22.87
CA ARG A 63 17.35 10.90 -23.46
C ARG A 63 17.48 10.59 -24.95
N TYR A 64 17.03 9.41 -25.38
CA TYR A 64 16.98 9.05 -26.80
C TYR A 64 16.01 9.97 -27.56
N ALA A 65 14.83 10.25 -27.00
CA ALA A 65 13.85 11.16 -27.59
C ALA A 65 14.37 12.61 -27.65
N LYS A 66 15.16 13.03 -26.67
CA LYS A 66 15.88 14.31 -26.69
C LYS A 66 17.06 14.34 -27.67
N GLY A 67 17.45 13.19 -28.23
CA GLY A 67 18.62 13.06 -29.10
C GLY A 67 19.96 13.20 -28.37
N GLU A 68 19.97 13.11 -27.04
CA GLU A 68 21.18 13.21 -26.20
C GLU A 68 22.03 11.93 -26.26
N ILE A 69 21.42 10.81 -26.65
CA ILE A 69 22.10 9.52 -26.84
C ILE A 69 21.76 8.97 -28.22
N THR A 70 22.72 8.26 -28.78
CA THR A 70 22.59 7.58 -30.07
C THR A 70 21.78 6.27 -29.94
N ARG A 71 21.30 5.73 -31.06
CA ARG A 71 20.56 4.47 -31.08
C ARG A 71 21.41 3.31 -30.54
N GLU A 72 22.71 3.34 -30.81
CA GLU A 72 23.69 2.34 -30.39
C GLU A 72 23.87 2.37 -28.86
N GLU A 73 23.94 3.56 -28.27
CA GLU A 73 24.05 3.75 -26.82
C GLU A 73 22.76 3.33 -26.11
N PHE A 74 21.59 3.68 -26.66
CA PHE A 74 20.31 3.23 -26.13
C PHE A 74 20.19 1.69 -26.15
N GLN A 75 20.62 1.06 -27.23
CA GLN A 75 20.57 -0.39 -27.37
C GLN A 75 21.52 -1.10 -26.40
N LYS A 76 22.71 -0.54 -26.13
CA LYS A 76 23.61 -1.04 -25.08
C LYS A 76 23.00 -0.93 -23.69
N LEU A 77 22.35 0.19 -23.37
CA LEU A 77 21.66 0.38 -22.09
C LEU A 77 20.53 -0.63 -21.91
N LEU A 78 19.71 -0.88 -22.94
CA LEU A 78 18.65 -1.89 -22.85
C LEU A 78 19.18 -3.31 -22.61
N VAL A 79 20.30 -3.67 -23.25
CA VAL A 79 20.93 -4.99 -23.05
C VAL A 79 21.50 -5.10 -21.63
N ASP A 80 22.20 -4.06 -21.15
CA ASP A 80 22.79 -4.05 -19.80
C ASP A 80 21.71 -4.11 -18.70
N LEU A 81 20.59 -3.40 -18.89
CA LEU A 81 19.45 -3.38 -17.96
C LEU A 81 18.61 -4.66 -18.00
N GLY A 82 18.54 -5.35 -19.15
CA GLY A 82 17.81 -6.62 -19.29
C GLY A 82 18.61 -7.87 -18.91
N THR A 83 19.93 -7.74 -18.71
CA THR A 83 20.84 -8.85 -18.36
C THR A 83 21.07 -8.98 -16.84
N ARG A 84 20.30 -8.26 -16.01
CA ARG A 84 20.38 -8.29 -14.54
C ARG A 84 19.20 -8.97 -13.89
#